data_AF-A0A382HNH1-F1
#
_entry.id   AF-A0A382HNH1-F1
#
_cell.length_a   1.000
_cell.length_b   1.000
_cell.length_c   1.000
_cell.angle_alpha   90.00
_cell.angle_beta   90.00
_cell.angle_gamma   90.00
#
_symmetry.space_group_name_H-M   'P 1'
#
loop_
_entity.id
_entity.type
_entity.pdbx_description
1 polymer ?
#
loop_
_entity_poly.entity_id
_entity_poly.type
_entity_poly.pdbx_seq_one_letter_code
_entity_poly.pdbx_strand_id
1 'polypeptide(L)'
;MAFSITGQIKVSTLKKRFHKEFGLTLRVYDGRSFADEDQTIGQIRKKKGSGDLSINKNMKVGTLEEKIEEEFGIKVQIAGSDDSYLCKNELTLSSAHEKGQKRINKKNKKTHQKAIRDSKPGYIMTETEWEYATDDYKSLRKEHKTR
;
A
#
# COMPACT_ATOMS: atom_id res chain seq x y z
N MET A 1 5.19 2.33 16.47
CA MET A 1 4.80 3.61 15.83
C MET A 1 3.30 3.72 15.80
N ALA A 2 2.78 4.83 16.31
CA ALA A 2 1.39 5.24 16.18
C ALA A 2 1.35 6.44 15.23
N PHE A 3 0.41 6.42 14.30
CA PHE A 3 0.20 7.46 13.31
C PHE A 3 -1.08 8.23 13.65
N SER A 4 -0.96 9.51 13.95
CA SER A 4 -2.12 10.34 14.31
C SER A 4 -2.56 11.18 13.11
N ILE A 5 -3.82 11.03 12.71
CA ILE A 5 -4.51 11.88 11.75
C ILE A 5 -5.16 13.02 12.52
N THR A 6 -4.90 14.24 12.13
CA THR A 6 -5.62 15.41 12.65
C THR A 6 -6.38 16.08 11.50
N GLY A 7 -7.57 16.61 11.77
CA GLY A 7 -8.42 17.25 10.75
C GLY A 7 -7.74 18.42 10.03
N GLN A 8 -6.73 19.04 10.63
CA GLN A 8 -5.96 20.14 10.03
C GLN A 8 -4.96 19.70 8.94
N ILE A 9 -4.66 18.40 8.80
CA ILE A 9 -3.71 17.96 7.77
C ILE A 9 -4.38 17.91 6.38
N LYS A 10 -3.59 18.26 5.35
CA LYS A 10 -3.97 18.09 3.95
C LYS A 10 -4.09 16.61 3.57
N VAL A 11 -4.99 16.29 2.65
CA VAL A 11 -5.15 14.96 2.07
C VAL A 11 -3.84 14.49 1.43
N SER A 12 -3.13 15.36 0.71
CA SER A 12 -1.80 15.08 0.15
C SER A 12 -0.79 14.63 1.22
N THR A 13 -0.71 15.36 2.34
CA THR A 13 0.21 15.04 3.44
C THR A 13 -0.16 13.74 4.12
N LEU A 14 -1.46 13.49 4.33
CA LEU A 14 -1.95 12.24 4.89
C LEU A 14 -1.53 11.04 4.02
N LYS A 15 -1.79 11.11 2.70
CA LYS A 15 -1.40 10.07 1.75
C LYS A 15 0.10 9.80 1.79
N LYS A 16 0.93 10.86 1.75
CA LYS A 16 2.40 10.75 1.78
C LYS A 16 2.90 10.12 3.07
N ARG A 17 2.40 10.57 4.24
CA ARG A 17 2.80 10.01 5.54
C ARG A 17 2.35 8.56 5.67
N PHE A 18 1.12 8.24 5.27
CA PHE A 18 0.60 6.89 5.31
C PHE A 18 1.42 5.95 4.42
N HIS A 19 1.79 6.40 3.21
CA HIS A 19 2.66 5.64 2.32
C HIS A 19 4.07 5.45 2.90
N LYS A 20 4.62 6.46 3.57
CA LYS A 20 5.93 6.36 4.22
C LYS A 20 5.93 5.43 5.43
N GLU A 21 4.87 5.47 6.25
CA GLU A 21 4.78 4.73 7.51
C GLU A 21 4.36 3.26 7.28
N PHE A 22 3.39 3.04 6.40
CA PHE A 22 2.79 1.72 6.17
C PHE A 22 3.19 1.09 4.83
N GLY A 23 3.77 1.85 3.89
CA GLY A 23 4.08 1.35 2.54
C GLY A 23 2.82 0.98 1.76
N LEU A 24 1.69 1.63 2.05
CA LEU A 24 0.38 1.39 1.45
C LEU A 24 -0.19 2.71 0.94
N THR A 25 -1.15 2.63 0.02
CA THR A 25 -1.76 3.82 -0.57
C THR A 25 -3.10 4.07 0.11
N LEU A 26 -3.32 5.29 0.60
CA LEU A 26 -4.60 5.70 1.17
C LEU A 26 -5.40 6.48 0.12
N ARG A 27 -6.62 6.03 -0.17
CA ARG A 27 -7.59 6.71 -1.02
C ARG A 27 -8.61 7.39 -0.12
N VAL A 28 -8.82 8.69 -0.34
CA VAL A 28 -9.76 9.49 0.43
C VAL A 28 -10.83 9.98 -0.53
N TYR A 29 -12.10 9.83 -0.16
CA TYR A 29 -13.24 10.20 -0.98
C TYR A 29 -14.04 11.32 -0.32
N ASP A 30 -14.30 12.37 -1.08
CA ASP A 30 -15.25 13.41 -0.72
C ASP A 30 -16.60 13.10 -1.41
N GLY A 31 -17.49 12.43 -0.68
CA GLY A 31 -18.78 11.99 -1.20
C GLY A 31 -18.66 10.97 -2.34
N ARG A 32 -18.93 11.38 -3.57
CA ARG A 32 -18.86 10.54 -4.79
C ARG A 32 -17.54 10.68 -5.56
N SER A 33 -16.72 11.66 -5.21
CA SER A 33 -15.48 11.99 -5.90
C SER A 33 -14.28 11.74 -5.00
N PHE A 34 -13.09 11.66 -5.58
CA PHE A 34 -11.86 11.68 -4.78
C PHE A 34 -11.72 13.03 -4.08
N ALA A 35 -11.25 12.98 -2.85
CA ALA A 35 -10.97 14.20 -2.09
C ALA A 35 -9.82 14.96 -2.74
N ASP A 36 -9.98 16.27 -2.80
CA ASP A 36 -8.95 17.18 -3.30
C ASP A 36 -7.70 17.13 -2.42
N GLU A 37 -6.53 17.13 -3.05
CA GLU A 37 -5.26 16.93 -2.36
C GLU A 37 -4.78 18.18 -1.61
N ASP A 38 -5.29 19.36 -2.00
CA ASP A 38 -4.98 20.64 -1.38
C ASP A 38 -5.91 20.91 -0.18
N GLN A 39 -7.10 20.31 -0.18
CA GLN A 39 -8.04 20.37 0.94
C GLN A 39 -7.56 19.58 2.15
N THR A 40 -7.97 20.04 3.34
CA THR A 40 -7.72 19.36 4.61
C THR A 40 -8.83 18.36 4.94
N ILE A 41 -8.50 17.33 5.71
CA ILE A 41 -9.49 16.33 6.19
C ILE A 41 -10.66 17.02 6.91
N GLY A 42 -10.38 18.10 7.63
CA GLY A 42 -11.34 18.91 8.36
C GLY A 42 -12.21 19.81 7.47
N GLN A 43 -11.86 20.02 6.21
CA GLN A 43 -12.68 20.75 5.22
C GLN A 43 -13.63 19.81 4.48
N ILE A 44 -13.17 18.60 4.13
CA ILE A 44 -14.00 17.59 3.45
C ILE A 44 -14.89 16.79 4.42
N ARG A 45 -14.65 16.90 5.74
CA ARG A 45 -15.45 16.19 6.75
C ARG A 45 -16.90 16.67 6.70
N LYS A 46 -17.82 15.71 6.62
CA LYS A 46 -19.26 15.99 6.73
C LYS A 46 -19.75 16.00 8.17
N LYS A 47 -18.92 15.50 9.10
CA LYS A 47 -19.25 15.38 10.52
C LYS A 47 -18.16 16.05 11.36
N LYS A 48 -18.56 16.79 12.40
CA LYS A 48 -17.66 17.34 13.43
C LYS A 48 -17.48 16.28 14.53
N GLY A 49 -16.68 15.23 14.28
CA GLY A 49 -16.17 14.36 15.34
C GLY A 49 -14.96 14.97 16.07
N SER A 50 -14.42 14.20 17.02
CA SER A 50 -13.15 14.51 17.69
C SER A 50 -12.09 14.63 16.60
N GLY A 51 -11.44 15.80 16.48
CA GLY A 51 -10.65 16.14 15.31
C GLY A 51 -9.38 15.32 15.10
N ASP A 52 -9.13 14.32 15.96
CA ASP A 52 -7.91 13.54 16.05
C ASP A 52 -8.22 12.04 16.10
N LEU A 53 -7.56 11.28 15.22
CA LEU A 53 -7.65 9.82 15.16
C LEU A 53 -6.26 9.22 15.22
N SER A 54 -6.01 8.35 16.20
CA SER A 54 -4.76 7.61 16.31
C SER A 54 -4.87 6.22 15.68
N ILE A 55 -3.94 5.91 14.77
CA ILE A 55 -3.88 4.69 13.97
C ILE A 55 -2.66 3.90 14.39
N ASN A 56 -2.84 2.60 14.58
CA ASN A 56 -1.74 1.69 14.91
C ASN A 56 -1.53 0.67 13.78
N LYS A 57 -0.29 0.22 13.56
CA LYS A 57 0.05 -0.78 12.52
C LYS A 57 -0.63 -2.14 12.71
N ASN A 58 -1.04 -2.43 13.95
CA ASN A 58 -1.77 -3.64 14.34
C ASN A 58 -3.29 -3.50 14.11
N MET A 59 -3.76 -2.30 13.75
CA MET A 59 -5.17 -2.05 13.47
C MET A 59 -5.53 -2.65 12.11
N LYS A 60 -6.75 -3.15 12.01
CA LYS A 60 -7.30 -3.69 10.76
C LYS A 60 -7.64 -2.57 9.80
N VAL A 61 -7.52 -2.84 8.50
CA VAL A 61 -7.90 -1.93 7.43
C VAL A 61 -9.37 -1.52 7.58
N GLY A 62 -10.29 -2.49 7.77
CA GLY A 62 -11.71 -2.18 7.93
C GLY A 62 -12.03 -1.33 9.15
N THR A 63 -11.40 -1.63 10.29
CA THR A 63 -11.57 -0.85 11.53
C THR A 63 -11.06 0.58 11.38
N LEU A 64 -10.00 0.78 10.60
CA LEU A 64 -9.51 2.12 10.30
C LEU A 64 -10.50 2.90 9.43
N GLU A 65 -10.99 2.28 8.36
CA GLU A 65 -11.93 2.92 7.44
C GLU A 65 -13.21 3.34 8.17
N GLU A 66 -13.75 2.43 8.99
CA GLU A 66 -14.96 2.66 9.78
C GLU A 66 -14.76 3.81 10.79
N LYS A 67 -13.63 3.85 11.50
CA LYS A 67 -13.32 4.95 12.42
C LYS A 67 -13.20 6.29 11.72
N ILE A 68 -12.59 6.33 10.53
CA ILE A 68 -12.47 7.58 9.77
C ILE A 68 -13.85 8.03 9.26
N GLU A 69 -14.68 7.09 8.83
CA GLU A 69 -16.05 7.38 8.43
C GLU A 69 -16.90 7.85 9.62
N GLU A 70 -16.74 7.27 10.81
CA GLU A 70 -17.49 7.64 12.00
C GLU A 70 -17.09 9.02 12.55
N GLU A 71 -15.78 9.30 12.59
CA GLU A 71 -15.19 10.50 13.19
C GLU A 71 -15.26 11.70 12.23
N PHE A 72 -14.88 11.49 10.97
CA PHE A 72 -14.83 12.57 9.98
C PHE A 72 -16.00 12.54 8.99
N GLY A 73 -16.78 11.46 8.90
CA GLY A 73 -17.83 11.35 7.88
C GLY A 73 -17.25 11.23 6.47
N ILE A 74 -16.04 10.72 6.34
CA ILE A 74 -15.30 10.61 5.08
C ILE A 74 -15.06 9.15 4.78
N LYS A 75 -15.37 8.74 3.56
CA LYS A 75 -15.06 7.39 3.12
C LYS A 75 -13.60 7.32 2.72
N VAL A 76 -12.86 6.41 3.33
CA VAL A 76 -11.47 6.12 2.97
C VAL A 76 -11.33 4.67 2.56
N GLN A 77 -10.35 4.40 1.71
CA GLN A 77 -9.99 3.05 1.31
C GLN A 77 -8.49 2.85 1.32
N ILE A 78 -8.04 1.71 1.82
CA ILE A 78 -6.62 1.36 1.81
C ILE A 78 -6.35 0.47 0.60
N ALA A 79 -5.48 0.94 -0.28
CA ALA A 79 -4.95 0.21 -1.42
C ALA A 79 -3.53 -0.29 -1.14
N GLY A 80 -3.11 -1.29 -1.93
CA GLY A 80 -1.75 -1.80 -1.93
C GLY A 80 -0.73 -0.72 -2.32
N SER A 81 0.56 -1.02 -2.15
CA SER A 81 1.67 -0.08 -2.43
C SER A 81 1.67 0.50 -3.85
N ASP A 82 1.19 -0.28 -4.82
CA ASP A 82 1.11 0.07 -6.24
C ASP A 82 -0.26 0.67 -6.62
N ASP A 83 -1.16 0.88 -5.65
CA ASP A 83 -2.55 1.32 -5.86
C ASP A 83 -3.42 0.39 -6.75
N SER A 84 -2.82 -0.68 -7.30
CA SER A 84 -3.43 -1.65 -8.20
C SER A 84 -4.55 -2.53 -7.58
N TYR A 85 -4.66 -2.60 -6.26
CA TYR A 85 -5.68 -3.41 -5.60
C TYR A 85 -6.05 -2.85 -4.22
N LEU A 86 -7.28 -3.09 -3.79
CA LEU A 86 -7.74 -2.75 -2.44
C LEU A 86 -7.29 -3.82 -1.44
N CYS A 87 -6.73 -3.37 -0.32
CA CYS A 87 -6.37 -4.26 0.78
C CYS A 87 -7.64 -4.81 1.42
N LYS A 88 -7.64 -6.11 1.76
CA LYS A 88 -8.79 -6.70 2.43
C LYS A 88 -8.93 -6.13 3.84
N ASN A 89 -10.15 -5.78 4.20
CA ASN A 89 -10.52 -5.17 5.47
C ASN A 89 -10.19 -6.05 6.69
N GLU A 90 -10.15 -7.37 6.49
CA GLU A 90 -9.76 -8.38 7.48
C GLU A 90 -8.28 -8.30 7.88
N LEU A 91 -7.44 -7.72 7.02
CA LEU A 91 -5.99 -7.67 7.22
C LEU A 91 -5.57 -6.47 8.06
N THR A 92 -4.53 -6.67 8.85
CA THR A 92 -3.83 -5.56 9.52
C THR A 92 -2.99 -4.77 8.50
N LEU A 93 -2.74 -3.50 8.77
CA LEU A 93 -1.86 -2.66 7.94
C LEU A 93 -0.50 -3.33 7.71
N SER A 94 0.05 -3.94 8.76
CA SER A 94 1.30 -4.71 8.68
C SER A 94 1.19 -5.91 7.73
N SER A 95 0.12 -6.72 7.86
CA SER A 95 -0.12 -7.88 6.98
C SER A 95 -0.38 -7.46 5.53
N ALA A 96 -1.08 -6.36 5.33
CA ALA A 96 -1.37 -5.81 4.02
C ALA A 96 -0.08 -5.38 3.30
N HIS A 97 0.85 -4.74 4.01
CA HIS A 97 2.16 -4.39 3.48
C HIS A 97 2.97 -5.64 3.09
N GLU A 98 3.05 -6.63 3.98
CA GLU A 98 3.76 -7.89 3.71
C GLU A 98 3.19 -8.64 2.49
N LYS A 99 1.86 -8.68 2.36
CA LYS A 99 1.20 -9.26 1.18
C LYS A 99 1.51 -8.45 -0.07
N GLY A 100 1.55 -7.12 0.03
CA GLY A 100 2.00 -6.24 -1.04
C GLY A 100 3.37 -6.62 -1.55
N GLN A 101 4.38 -6.61 -0.67
CA GLN A 101 5.76 -6.98 -0.97
C GLN A 101 5.87 -8.35 -1.64
N LYS A 102 5.20 -9.38 -1.08
CA LYS A 102 5.18 -10.73 -1.68
C LYS A 102 4.62 -10.74 -3.11
N ARG A 103 3.60 -9.92 -3.40
CA ARG A 103 3.02 -9.81 -4.75
C ARG A 103 3.96 -9.10 -5.72
N ILE A 104 4.62 -8.02 -5.30
CA ILE A 104 5.59 -7.29 -6.15
C ILE A 104 6.76 -8.21 -6.52
N ASN A 105 7.31 -8.95 -5.55
CA ASN A 105 8.34 -9.95 -5.81
C ASN A 105 7.88 -11.02 -6.83
N LYS A 106 6.64 -11.50 -6.73
CA LYS A 106 6.09 -12.48 -7.68
C LYS A 106 5.88 -11.89 -9.07
N LYS A 107 5.44 -10.62 -9.16
CA LYS A 107 5.27 -9.89 -10.44
C LYS A 107 6.62 -9.68 -11.12
N ASN A 108 7.66 -9.31 -10.38
CA ASN A 108 8.99 -9.10 -10.95
C ASN A 108 9.59 -10.41 -11.47
N LYS A 109 9.49 -11.50 -10.69
CA LYS A 109 9.93 -12.84 -11.14
C LYS A 109 9.25 -13.28 -12.44
N LYS A 110 7.94 -13.07 -12.57
CA LYS A 110 7.19 -13.40 -13.79
C LYS A 110 7.57 -12.51 -14.98
N THR A 111 7.81 -11.22 -14.73
CA THR A 111 8.19 -10.28 -15.79
C THR A 111 9.58 -10.61 -16.33
N HIS A 112 10.53 -10.91 -15.44
CA HIS A 112 11.87 -11.36 -15.81
C HIS A 112 11.84 -12.66 -16.59
N GLN A 113 11.08 -13.66 -16.12
CA GLN A 113 10.91 -14.93 -16.84
C GLN A 113 10.31 -14.73 -18.25
N LYS A 114 9.35 -13.80 -18.38
CA LYS A 114 8.78 -13.42 -19.68
C LYS A 114 9.80 -12.72 -20.58
N ALA A 115 10.59 -11.78 -20.05
CA ALA A 115 11.62 -11.07 -20.79
C ALA A 115 12.74 -12.00 -21.30
N ILE A 116 13.17 -12.97 -20.49
CA ILE A 116 14.11 -14.02 -20.91
C ILE A 116 13.53 -14.84 -22.05
N ARG A 117 12.26 -15.26 -21.95
CA ARG A 117 11.58 -16.04 -22.99
C ARG A 117 11.42 -15.25 -24.29
N ASP A 118 11.12 -13.96 -24.20
CA ASP A 118 10.95 -13.06 -25.34
C ASP A 118 12.28 -12.78 -26.05
N SER A 119 13.38 -12.65 -25.28
CA SER A 119 14.73 -12.45 -25.82
C SER A 119 15.32 -13.68 -26.49
N LYS A 120 14.79 -14.88 -26.22
CA LYS A 120 15.24 -16.16 -26.80
C LYS A 120 14.05 -16.99 -27.30
N PRO A 121 13.34 -16.53 -28.36
CA PRO A 121 12.21 -17.26 -28.90
C PRO A 121 12.68 -18.61 -29.47
N GLY A 122 12.07 -19.71 -29.02
CA GLY A 122 12.40 -21.07 -29.47
C GLY A 122 13.47 -21.80 -28.66
N TYR A 123 14.13 -21.15 -27.70
CA TYR A 123 15.07 -21.81 -26.78
C TYR A 123 14.33 -22.35 -25.55
N ILE A 124 14.40 -23.66 -25.32
CA ILE A 124 13.87 -24.30 -24.11
C ILE A 124 15.00 -24.37 -23.09
N MET A 125 15.00 -23.41 -22.17
CA MET A 125 16.02 -23.28 -21.12
C MET A 125 15.83 -24.37 -20.06
N THR A 126 16.93 -24.98 -19.62
CA THR A 126 16.91 -26.07 -18.61
C THR A 126 16.59 -25.54 -17.21
N GLU A 127 16.16 -26.41 -16.30
CA GLU A 127 15.79 -26.02 -14.92
C GLU A 127 16.94 -25.31 -14.18
N THR A 128 18.18 -25.77 -14.39
CA THR A 128 19.40 -25.18 -13.81
C THR A 128 19.72 -23.80 -14.38
N GLU A 129 19.50 -23.59 -15.67
CA GLU A 129 19.65 -22.27 -16.31
C GLU A 129 18.58 -21.28 -15.86
N TRP A 130 17.36 -21.75 -15.60
CA TRP A 130 16.30 -20.93 -14.99
C TRP A 130 16.64 -20.53 -13.55
N GLU A 131 17.21 -21.44 -12.75
CA GLU A 131 17.69 -21.09 -11.42
C GLU A 131 18.79 -20.04 -11.50
N TYR A 132 19.83 -20.21 -12.31
CA TYR A 132 20.92 -19.23 -12.43
C TYR A 132 20.43 -17.86 -12.92
N ALA A 133 19.62 -17.80 -13.97
CA ALA A 133 19.07 -16.56 -14.51
C ALA A 133 18.08 -15.85 -13.55
N THR A 134 17.57 -16.56 -12.54
CA THR A 134 16.71 -15.99 -11.48
C THR A 134 17.42 -15.82 -10.13
N ASP A 135 18.60 -16.41 -9.94
CA ASP A 135 19.45 -16.33 -8.73
C ASP A 135 20.23 -15.01 -8.65
N ASP A 136 20.53 -14.36 -9.77
CA ASP A 136 21.00 -12.97 -9.82
C ASP A 136 20.05 -12.02 -9.03
N TYR A 137 18.75 -12.37 -8.97
CA TYR A 137 17.74 -11.69 -8.16
C TYR A 137 17.74 -12.10 -6.66
N LYS A 138 18.31 -13.26 -6.29
CA LYS A 138 18.51 -13.66 -4.87
C LYS A 138 19.62 -12.85 -4.21
N SER A 139 20.66 -12.43 -4.93
CA SER A 139 21.69 -11.52 -4.40
C SER A 139 21.10 -10.18 -3.95
N LEU A 140 20.16 -9.60 -4.71
CA LEU A 140 19.43 -8.38 -4.34
C LEU A 140 18.52 -8.54 -3.09
N ARG A 141 18.20 -9.78 -2.69
CA ARG A 141 17.37 -10.05 -1.50
C ARG A 141 18.17 -10.08 -0.20
N LYS A 142 19.51 -10.18 -0.27
CA LYS A 142 20.38 -10.16 0.91
C LYS A 142 20.79 -8.76 1.36
N GLU A 143 20.65 -7.73 0.53
CA GLU A 143 21.06 -6.35 0.90
C GLU A 143 20.01 -5.56 1.70
N HIS A 144 18.74 -5.97 1.75
CA HIS A 144 17.71 -5.26 2.53
C HIS A 144 17.50 -5.80 3.95
N LYS A 145 18.51 -6.49 4.50
CA LYS A 145 18.55 -6.94 5.89
C LYS A 145 19.78 -6.39 6.61
N THR A 146 19.93 -5.07 6.62
CA THR A 146 20.82 -4.36 7.55
C THR A 146 20.04 -3.27 8.27
N ARG A 147 19.46 -3.65 9.42
CA ARG A 147 19.65 -3.08 10.76
C ARG A 147 18.46 -3.43 11.66
#